data_AF-A0A3N5VX47-F1
#
_entry.id   AF-A0A3N5VX47-F1
#
_cell.length_a   1.000
_cell.length_b   1.000
_cell.length_c   1.000
_cell.angle_alpha   90.00
_cell.angle_beta   90.00
_cell.angle_gamma   90.00
#
_symmetry.space_group_name_H-M   'P 1'
#
loop_
_entity.id
_entity.type
_entity.pdbx_description
1 polymer ?
#
loop_
_entity_poly.entity_id
_entity_poly.type
_entity_poly.pdbx_seq_one_letter_code
_entity_poly.pdbx_strand_id
1 'polypeptide(L)'
;MICLQFLIFDDNNNFDSIVYGQTSVIDPASLMDESANSSFNAEGTINTILFLQDASSNNTQPIVKDINTNLSSKYLLGGKWRVDVLNNNVTYFKSNFTMIEADGSDIHFHTIVYKPISNQPVDQGPQDRLGILLKNNSNNTQVFNCNVDIYTNGVLEWKDVPITVSLINEKVIVMDIKDKKTLEHFLKNPIYGLINSIDLIHE
;
A
#
# COMPACT_ATOMS: atom_id res chain seq x y z
N MET A 1 47.95 28.35 -34.94
CA MET A 1 47.78 28.19 -33.48
C MET A 1 46.38 27.64 -33.27
N ILE A 2 46.29 26.33 -33.05
CA ILE A 2 45.02 25.60 -32.88
C ILE A 2 44.82 25.44 -31.38
N CYS A 3 43.66 25.84 -30.87
CA CYS A 3 43.23 25.46 -29.52
C CYS A 3 41.85 24.82 -29.66
N LEU A 4 41.85 23.49 -29.61
CA LEU A 4 40.68 22.64 -29.61
C LEU A 4 40.27 22.46 -28.14
N GLN A 5 39.14 23.04 -27.73
CA GLN A 5 38.61 22.88 -26.38
C GLN A 5 37.55 21.78 -26.39
N PHE A 6 37.91 20.63 -25.82
CA PHE A 6 36.97 19.57 -25.50
C PHE A 6 36.10 20.00 -24.30
N LEU A 7 34.79 20.04 -24.48
CA LEU A 7 33.84 20.04 -23.37
C LEU A 7 33.49 18.57 -23.09
N ILE A 8 34.05 18.02 -22.02
CA ILE A 8 33.60 16.77 -21.42
C ILE A 8 32.40 17.15 -20.56
N PHE A 9 31.20 16.71 -20.95
CA PHE A 9 30.07 16.66 -20.02
C PHE A 9 30.26 15.41 -19.17
N ASP A 10 30.53 15.62 -17.88
CA ASP A 10 30.56 14.58 -16.86
C ASP A 10 29.10 14.29 -16.49
N ASP A 11 28.48 13.32 -17.16
CA ASP A 11 27.14 12.83 -16.83
C ASP A 11 27.22 11.98 -15.54
N ASN A 12 27.47 12.65 -14.42
CA ASN A 12 27.22 12.08 -13.10
C ASN A 12 25.72 12.14 -12.79
N ASN A 13 24.93 11.42 -13.58
CA ASN A 13 23.54 11.14 -13.25
C ASN A 13 23.51 9.89 -12.35
N ASN A 14 23.98 10.06 -11.11
CA ASN A 14 23.69 9.11 -10.05
C ASN A 14 22.24 9.31 -9.59
N PHE A 15 21.29 8.97 -10.47
CA PHE A 15 19.92 8.75 -10.06
C PHE A 15 19.85 7.33 -9.51
N ASP A 16 19.99 7.22 -8.19
CA ASP A 16 19.65 6.02 -7.45
C ASP A 16 18.19 5.68 -7.80
N SER A 17 18.02 4.71 -8.70
CA SER A 17 16.74 4.20 -9.15
C SER A 17 16.02 3.59 -7.96
N ILE A 18 14.96 4.26 -7.47
CA ILE A 18 14.08 3.69 -6.47
C ILE A 18 13.29 2.58 -7.16
N VAL A 19 13.64 1.34 -6.83
CA VAL A 19 12.94 0.13 -7.26
C VAL A 19 11.50 0.19 -6.74
N TYR A 20 10.55 0.47 -7.63
CA TYR A 20 9.12 0.34 -7.36
C TYR A 20 8.61 -1.00 -7.87
N GLY A 21 8.15 -1.82 -6.92
CA GLY A 21 7.64 -3.15 -7.18
C GLY A 21 8.48 -4.21 -6.49
N GLN A 22 7.86 -4.83 -5.48
CA GLN A 22 8.31 -6.08 -4.86
C GLN A 22 9.55 -6.00 -3.95
N THR A 23 9.32 -5.44 -2.76
CA THR A 23 9.75 -6.10 -1.52
C THR A 23 8.58 -6.00 -0.55
N SER A 24 8.32 -7.03 0.24
CA SER A 24 7.58 -6.82 1.48
C SER A 24 8.29 -5.67 2.18
N VAL A 25 7.61 -4.54 2.40
CA VAL A 25 8.22 -3.30 2.92
C VAL A 25 8.92 -3.54 4.28
N ILE A 26 8.69 -4.70 4.89
CA ILE A 26 8.94 -4.98 6.29
C ILE A 26 9.39 -6.43 6.45
N ASP A 27 10.57 -6.61 7.05
CA ASP A 27 11.05 -7.89 7.57
C ASP A 27 10.21 -8.26 8.82
N PRO A 28 9.50 -9.41 8.84
CA PRO A 28 8.71 -9.86 9.99
C PRO A 28 9.50 -9.90 11.31
N ALA A 29 10.82 -10.09 11.27
CA ALA A 29 11.68 -10.10 12.45
C ALA A 29 11.85 -8.72 13.11
N SER A 30 11.50 -7.64 12.42
CA SER A 30 11.65 -6.25 12.90
C SER A 30 10.38 -5.65 13.52
N LEU A 31 9.27 -6.39 13.48
CA LEU A 31 7.99 -5.98 14.03
C LEU A 31 7.87 -6.38 15.50
N MET A 32 7.45 -5.45 16.35
CA MET A 32 7.15 -5.74 17.76
C MET A 32 5.80 -5.17 18.16
N ASP A 33 5.17 -5.84 19.12
CA ASP A 33 4.07 -5.29 19.92
C ASP A 33 4.71 -4.39 20.99
N GLU A 34 4.86 -3.09 20.66
CA GLU A 34 5.45 -2.12 21.57
C GLU A 34 4.43 -1.82 22.69
N SER A 35 4.86 -1.85 23.95
CA SER A 35 4.02 -1.70 25.16
C SER A 35 3.36 -0.34 25.34
N ALA A 36 3.44 0.55 24.35
CA ALA A 36 2.74 1.82 24.32
C ALA A 36 1.44 1.63 23.53
N ASN A 37 0.33 1.51 24.25
CA ASN A 37 -1.02 1.44 23.68
C ASN A 37 -1.29 2.71 22.87
N SER A 38 -1.16 2.60 21.55
CA SER A 38 -1.42 3.68 20.61
C SER A 38 -2.92 3.70 20.30
N SER A 39 -3.53 4.86 20.51
CA SER A 39 -4.92 5.12 20.16
C SER A 39 -4.98 6.37 19.29
N PHE A 40 -5.48 6.23 18.06
CA PHE A 40 -5.57 7.32 17.10
C PHE A 40 -6.60 7.04 16.01
N ASN A 41 -7.06 8.10 15.36
CA ASN A 41 -7.76 8.02 14.08
C ASN A 41 -6.84 8.58 13.00
N ALA A 42 -6.80 7.96 11.83
CA ALA A 42 -6.10 8.51 10.67
C ALA A 42 -6.95 8.38 9.42
N GLU A 43 -6.88 9.40 8.56
CA GLU A 43 -7.59 9.43 7.29
C GLU A 43 -6.75 10.08 6.20
N GLY A 44 -7.13 9.80 4.95
CA GLY A 44 -6.54 10.49 3.83
C GLY A 44 -7.03 10.02 2.47
N THR A 45 -6.20 10.22 1.45
CA THR A 45 -6.55 9.98 0.05
C THR A 45 -5.85 8.77 -0.54
N ILE A 46 -6.48 8.15 -1.55
CA ILE A 46 -5.85 7.14 -2.41
C ILE A 46 -5.29 7.85 -3.65
N ASN A 47 -4.05 7.53 -3.99
CA ASN A 47 -3.31 8.16 -5.07
C ASN A 47 -2.38 7.11 -5.72
N THR A 48 -2.98 6.17 -6.47
CA THR A 48 -2.23 5.03 -7.03
C THR A 48 -2.38 4.94 -8.54
N ILE A 49 -1.29 4.58 -9.21
CA ILE A 49 -1.32 4.09 -10.59
C ILE A 49 -0.95 2.62 -10.55
N LEU A 50 -1.82 1.76 -11.09
CA LEU A 50 -1.53 0.33 -11.22
C LEU A 50 -0.93 0.06 -12.60
N PHE A 51 0.13 -0.72 -12.63
CA PHE A 51 0.81 -1.11 -13.86
C PHE A 51 0.58 -2.59 -14.13
N LEU A 52 0.34 -2.95 -15.40
CA LEU A 52 0.46 -4.33 -15.87
C LEU A 52 1.86 -4.82 -15.53
N GLN A 53 1.92 -5.95 -14.83
CA GLN A 53 3.16 -6.64 -14.60
C GLN A 53 3.40 -7.56 -15.79
N ASP A 54 4.46 -7.30 -16.55
CA ASP A 54 4.80 -8.15 -17.70
C ASP A 54 5.31 -9.49 -17.18
N ALA A 55 4.55 -10.56 -17.45
CA ALA A 55 4.85 -11.91 -16.97
C ALA A 55 6.12 -12.53 -17.61
N SER A 56 6.77 -11.80 -18.53
CA SER A 56 7.88 -12.30 -19.37
C SER A 56 9.28 -11.79 -18.99
N SER A 57 9.43 -10.88 -18.03
CA SER A 57 10.73 -10.34 -17.66
C SER A 57 11.43 -11.16 -16.58
N ASN A 58 12.18 -12.19 -16.99
CA ASN A 58 13.32 -12.73 -16.21
C ASN A 58 14.53 -11.78 -16.22
N ASN A 59 14.37 -10.54 -16.69
CA ASN A 59 15.43 -9.53 -16.70
C ASN A 59 15.42 -8.75 -15.39
N THR A 60 16.55 -8.81 -14.68
CA THR A 60 16.91 -8.01 -13.49
C THR A 60 17.21 -6.53 -13.81
N GLN A 61 16.84 -6.06 -15.00
CA GLN A 61 17.05 -4.68 -15.44
C GLN A 61 15.79 -3.87 -15.12
N PRO A 62 15.89 -2.71 -14.43
CA PRO A 62 14.73 -1.88 -14.12
C PRO A 62 14.11 -1.38 -15.42
N ILE A 63 12.90 -1.81 -15.72
CA ILE A 63 12.09 -1.20 -16.78
C ILE A 63 11.81 0.23 -16.32
N VAL A 64 12.42 1.21 -16.99
CA VAL A 64 12.12 2.63 -16.78
C VAL A 64 10.65 2.84 -17.13
N LYS A 65 9.79 2.85 -16.11
CA LYS A 65 8.34 3.08 -16.25
C LYS A 65 8.09 4.58 -16.37
N ASP A 66 8.32 5.14 -17.54
CA ASP A 66 8.02 6.54 -17.82
C ASP A 66 6.50 6.76 -17.94
N ILE A 67 5.91 7.50 -17.00
CA ILE A 67 4.46 7.75 -16.90
C ILE A 67 3.90 8.37 -18.20
N ASN A 68 4.74 9.06 -18.99
CA ASN A 68 4.32 9.75 -20.21
C ASN A 68 4.43 8.88 -21.48
N THR A 69 5.08 7.71 -21.42
CA THR A 69 5.31 6.85 -22.60
C THR A 69 4.94 5.38 -22.37
N ASN A 70 4.54 5.02 -21.15
CA ASN A 70 4.41 3.63 -20.74
C ASN A 70 2.99 3.08 -20.89
N LEU A 71 2.79 2.29 -21.95
CA LEU A 71 1.60 1.46 -22.20
C LEU A 71 1.27 0.46 -21.09
N SER A 72 2.08 0.35 -20.03
CA SER A 72 1.80 -0.56 -18.91
C SER A 72 0.94 0.05 -17.81
N SER A 73 0.73 1.37 -17.72
CA SER A 73 -0.23 1.91 -16.73
C SER A 73 -1.65 1.49 -17.14
N LYS A 74 -2.28 0.64 -16.32
CA LYS A 74 -3.61 0.11 -16.63
C LYS A 74 -4.70 0.93 -15.94
N TYR A 75 -4.50 1.26 -14.67
CA TYR A 75 -5.53 1.92 -13.87
C TYR A 75 -5.01 3.11 -13.07
N LEU A 76 -5.85 4.14 -12.97
CA LEU A 76 -5.72 5.25 -12.02
C LEU A 76 -6.72 5.02 -10.87
N LEU A 77 -6.21 5.04 -9.64
CA LEU A 77 -7.01 4.88 -8.43
C LEU A 77 -7.01 6.19 -7.63
N GLY A 78 -8.21 6.68 -7.32
CA GLY A 78 -8.43 7.90 -6.57
C GLY A 78 -9.58 7.75 -5.56
N GLY A 79 -9.40 8.19 -4.32
CA GLY A 79 -10.39 7.94 -3.28
C GLY A 79 -10.01 8.43 -1.90
N LYS A 80 -10.69 7.90 -0.88
CA LYS A 80 -10.45 8.21 0.52
C LYS A 80 -10.42 6.94 1.37
N TRP A 81 -9.67 6.98 2.45
CA TRP A 81 -9.60 5.91 3.43
C TRP A 81 -9.59 6.48 4.85
N ARG A 82 -9.96 5.64 5.82
CA ARG A 82 -9.88 5.93 7.26
C ARG A 82 -9.58 4.66 8.04
N VAL A 83 -8.78 4.79 9.09
CA VAL A 83 -8.48 3.76 10.09
C VAL A 83 -8.67 4.34 11.48
N ASP A 84 -9.27 3.55 12.38
CA ASP A 84 -9.38 3.89 13.80
C ASP A 84 -8.68 2.79 14.60
N VAL A 85 -7.78 3.19 15.47
CA VAL A 85 -6.99 2.31 16.34
C VAL A 85 -7.28 2.70 17.79
N LEU A 86 -7.62 1.71 18.60
CA LEU A 86 -7.83 1.85 20.03
C LEU A 86 -6.99 0.80 20.76
N ASN A 87 -6.03 1.26 21.57
CA ASN A 87 -5.14 0.40 22.35
C ASN A 87 -4.46 -0.67 21.49
N ASN A 88 -3.81 -0.22 20.40
CA ASN A 88 -3.19 -1.05 19.36
C ASN A 88 -4.15 -1.96 18.58
N ASN A 89 -5.46 -1.94 18.86
CA ASN A 89 -6.44 -2.71 18.12
C ASN A 89 -7.10 -1.84 17.05
N VAL A 90 -7.01 -2.27 15.79
CA VAL A 90 -7.78 -1.69 14.70
C VAL A 90 -9.25 -2.00 14.94
N THR A 91 -10.03 -0.96 15.18
CA THR A 91 -11.49 -1.08 15.42
C THR A 91 -12.29 -0.72 14.18
N TYR A 92 -11.69 0.03 13.26
CA TYR A 92 -12.29 0.42 12.01
C TYR A 92 -11.22 0.52 10.93
N PHE A 93 -11.53 0.01 9.75
CA PHE A 93 -10.80 0.34 8.55
C PHE A 93 -11.73 0.30 7.34
N LYS A 94 -11.75 1.38 6.56
CA LYS A 94 -12.55 1.48 5.35
C LYS A 94 -11.82 2.31 4.30
N SER A 95 -11.88 1.87 3.06
CA SER A 95 -11.44 2.65 1.89
C SER A 95 -12.55 2.67 0.85
N ASN A 96 -12.79 3.83 0.22
CA ASN A 96 -13.67 3.97 -0.93
C ASN A 96 -12.88 4.68 -2.03
N PHE A 97 -12.75 4.05 -3.19
CA PHE A 97 -11.98 4.61 -4.28
C PHE A 97 -12.59 4.26 -5.63
N THR A 98 -12.35 5.12 -6.59
CA THR A 98 -12.64 4.91 -7.99
C THR A 98 -11.39 4.35 -8.65
N MET A 99 -11.56 3.36 -9.50
CA MET A 99 -10.55 2.78 -10.35
C MET A 99 -10.97 3.01 -11.79
N ILE A 100 -10.18 3.76 -12.55
CA ILE A 100 -10.48 4.12 -13.94
C ILE A 100 -9.37 3.54 -14.81
N GLU A 101 -9.70 2.95 -15.95
CA GLU A 101 -8.69 2.66 -16.96
C GLU A 101 -7.94 3.94 -17.33
N ALA A 102 -6.63 3.86 -17.54
CA ALA A 102 -5.80 5.04 -17.80
C ALA A 102 -6.20 5.78 -19.08
N ASP A 103 -6.89 5.11 -20.01
CA ASP A 103 -7.47 5.70 -21.22
C ASP A 103 -8.89 6.29 -21.01
N GLY A 104 -9.46 6.16 -19.81
CA GLY A 104 -10.78 6.64 -19.43
C GLY A 104 -11.96 5.79 -19.92
N SER A 105 -11.71 4.60 -20.48
CA SER A 105 -12.74 3.77 -21.11
C SER A 105 -13.67 3.05 -20.13
N ASP A 106 -13.15 2.64 -18.96
CA ASP A 106 -13.90 1.87 -17.97
C ASP A 106 -13.66 2.40 -16.55
N ILE A 107 -14.68 2.27 -15.70
CA ILE A 107 -14.73 2.82 -14.34
C ILE A 107 -15.38 1.85 -13.36
N HIS A 108 -14.67 1.55 -12.28
CA HIS A 108 -15.15 0.76 -11.16
C HIS A 108 -15.13 1.57 -9.87
N PHE A 109 -16.18 1.42 -9.06
CA PHE A 109 -16.23 1.96 -7.70
C PHE A 109 -15.96 0.84 -6.70
N HIS A 110 -14.84 0.93 -6.00
CA HIS A 110 -14.45 -0.06 -5.01
C HIS A 110 -14.66 0.46 -3.58
N THR A 111 -15.10 -0.45 -2.71
CA THR A 111 -15.15 -0.22 -1.26
C THR A 111 -14.50 -1.40 -0.55
N ILE A 112 -13.48 -1.13 0.26
CA ILE A 112 -12.82 -2.10 1.13
C ILE A 112 -13.33 -1.86 2.56
N VAL A 113 -13.81 -2.91 3.21
CA VAL A 113 -14.36 -2.84 4.57
C VAL A 113 -13.71 -3.90 5.45
N TYR A 114 -13.03 -3.46 6.50
CA TYR A 114 -12.60 -4.33 7.57
C TYR A 114 -13.75 -4.64 8.53
N LYS A 115 -13.87 -5.91 8.93
CA LYS A 115 -14.80 -6.37 9.96
C LYS A 115 -13.98 -6.91 11.13
N PRO A 116 -13.96 -6.20 12.28
CA PRO A 116 -13.22 -6.66 13.44
C PRO A 116 -13.67 -8.04 13.89
N ILE A 117 -12.71 -8.93 14.13
CA ILE A 117 -12.97 -10.28 14.64
C ILE A 117 -12.79 -10.25 16.15
N SER A 118 -13.90 -10.38 16.89
CA SER A 118 -13.93 -10.30 18.36
C SER A 118 -13.10 -11.37 19.08
N ASN A 119 -12.84 -12.53 18.46
CA ASN A 119 -12.40 -13.73 19.18
C ASN A 119 -11.27 -14.46 18.43
N GLN A 120 -10.11 -13.83 18.28
CA GLN A 120 -8.94 -14.55 17.77
C GLN A 120 -8.32 -15.44 18.84
N PRO A 121 -7.95 -16.70 18.52
CA PRO A 121 -7.27 -17.58 19.46
C PRO A 121 -5.92 -16.97 19.87
N VAL A 122 -5.72 -16.86 21.19
CA VAL A 122 -4.57 -16.20 21.84
C VAL A 122 -3.23 -16.91 21.56
N ASP A 123 -3.27 -18.14 21.06
CA ASP A 123 -2.11 -19.01 20.78
C ASP A 123 -1.27 -18.59 19.57
N GLN A 124 -1.70 -17.58 18.81
CA GLN A 124 -0.95 -17.03 17.68
C GLN A 124 0.01 -15.93 18.15
N GLY A 125 1.25 -15.95 17.63
CA GLY A 125 2.24 -14.91 17.88
C GLY A 125 1.71 -13.53 17.44
N PRO A 126 2.20 -12.42 18.00
CA PRO A 126 1.65 -11.09 17.74
C PRO A 126 1.58 -10.71 16.25
N GLN A 127 2.48 -11.23 15.42
CA GLN A 127 2.51 -11.04 13.96
C GLN A 127 1.31 -11.64 13.20
N ASP A 128 0.77 -12.72 13.74
CA ASP A 128 -0.29 -13.50 13.10
C ASP A 128 -1.69 -13.02 13.55
N ARG A 129 -1.75 -12.13 14.54
CA ARG A 129 -3.00 -11.55 15.03
C ARG A 129 -3.53 -10.52 14.04
N LEU A 130 -4.77 -10.74 13.60
CA LEU A 130 -5.49 -9.83 12.72
C LEU A 130 -6.02 -8.63 13.50
N GLY A 131 -5.85 -7.45 12.93
CA GLY A 131 -6.31 -6.19 13.52
C GLY A 131 -5.41 -5.65 14.63
N ILE A 132 -4.30 -6.31 14.97
CA ILE A 132 -3.33 -5.75 15.90
C ILE A 132 -2.33 -4.88 15.13
N LEU A 133 -2.19 -3.63 15.57
CA LEU A 133 -1.21 -2.69 15.07
C LEU A 133 0.15 -2.98 15.70
N LEU A 134 1.11 -3.31 14.86
CA LEU A 134 2.48 -3.59 15.22
C LEU A 134 3.36 -2.46 14.72
N LYS A 135 4.38 -2.11 15.48
CA LYS A 135 5.33 -1.07 15.11
C LYS A 135 6.65 -1.70 14.73
N ASN A 136 7.26 -1.17 13.69
CA ASN A 136 8.63 -1.50 13.34
C ASN A 136 9.56 -0.58 14.14
N ASN A 137 10.55 -1.15 14.83
CA ASN A 137 11.48 -0.37 15.64
C ASN A 137 12.63 0.26 14.82
N SER A 138 12.84 -0.23 13.59
CA SER A 138 13.93 0.21 12.70
C SER A 138 13.54 1.35 11.76
N ASN A 139 12.24 1.51 11.51
CA ASN A 139 11.68 2.57 10.68
C ASN A 139 10.33 3.00 11.27
N ASN A 140 9.91 4.26 11.11
CA ASN A 140 8.66 4.76 11.71
C ASN A 140 7.42 4.21 10.95
N THR A 141 7.33 2.89 10.84
CA THR A 141 6.29 2.17 10.11
C THR A 141 5.44 1.39 11.10
N GLN A 142 4.13 1.53 10.94
CA GLN A 142 3.14 0.74 11.67
C GLN A 142 2.44 -0.19 10.70
N VAL A 143 2.05 -1.38 11.14
CA VAL A 143 1.52 -2.45 10.29
C VAL A 143 0.40 -3.16 10.98
N PHE A 144 -0.64 -3.52 10.25
CA PHE A 144 -1.59 -4.52 10.71
C PHE A 144 -1.98 -5.45 9.56
N ASN A 145 -2.18 -6.71 9.90
CA ASN A 145 -2.78 -7.70 9.01
C ASN A 145 -4.27 -7.75 9.28
N CYS A 146 -5.12 -7.85 8.27
CA CYS A 146 -6.55 -8.05 8.49
C CYS A 146 -7.23 -8.75 7.31
N ASN A 147 -8.47 -9.20 7.52
CA ASN A 147 -9.33 -9.67 6.45
C ASN A 147 -10.39 -8.62 6.15
N VAL A 148 -10.60 -8.32 4.86
CA VAL A 148 -11.57 -7.32 4.42
C VAL A 148 -12.57 -7.90 3.43
N ASP A 149 -13.75 -7.32 3.40
CA ASP A 149 -14.70 -7.49 2.32
C ASP A 149 -14.49 -6.39 1.29
N ILE A 150 -14.51 -6.75 0.01
CA ILE A 150 -14.32 -5.85 -1.12
C ILE A 150 -15.60 -5.85 -1.96
N TYR A 151 -16.15 -4.66 -2.12
CA TYR A 151 -17.32 -4.39 -2.92
C TYR A 151 -16.91 -3.68 -4.20
N THR A 152 -17.57 -4.02 -5.30
CA THR A 152 -17.41 -3.38 -6.60
C THR A 152 -18.78 -2.91 -7.07
N ASN A 153 -18.89 -1.62 -7.40
CA ASN A 153 -20.13 -0.98 -7.80
C ASN A 153 -21.28 -1.23 -6.79
N GLY A 154 -20.94 -1.27 -5.49
CA GLY A 154 -21.87 -1.51 -4.39
C GLY A 154 -22.23 -2.98 -4.12
N VAL A 155 -21.74 -3.92 -4.93
CA VAL A 155 -22.00 -5.35 -4.77
C VAL A 155 -20.80 -6.03 -4.11
N LEU A 156 -21.04 -6.90 -3.13
CA LEU A 156 -19.98 -7.70 -2.50
C LEU A 156 -19.38 -8.66 -3.53
N GLU A 157 -18.12 -8.47 -3.89
CA GLU A 157 -17.45 -9.29 -4.91
C GLU A 157 -16.47 -10.28 -4.29
N TRP A 158 -15.66 -9.83 -3.33
CA TRP A 158 -14.70 -10.69 -2.63
C TRP A 158 -14.88 -10.59 -1.12
N LYS A 159 -14.95 -11.74 -0.47
CA LYS A 159 -15.17 -11.86 0.98
C LYS A 159 -13.92 -12.36 1.70
N ASP A 160 -13.67 -11.82 2.89
CA ASP A 160 -12.61 -12.23 3.81
C ASP A 160 -11.21 -12.22 3.14
N VAL A 161 -10.93 -11.23 2.28
CA VAL A 161 -9.67 -11.08 1.56
C VAL A 161 -8.58 -10.67 2.54
N PRO A 162 -7.50 -11.45 2.71
CA PRO A 162 -6.41 -11.05 3.58
C PRO A 162 -5.61 -9.92 2.94
N ILE A 163 -5.36 -8.89 3.72
CA ILE A 163 -4.56 -7.73 3.34
C ILE A 163 -3.55 -7.40 4.44
N THR A 164 -2.49 -6.71 4.06
CA THR A 164 -1.56 -6.07 4.98
C THR A 164 -1.63 -4.57 4.75
N VAL A 165 -1.83 -3.80 5.80
CA VAL A 165 -1.85 -2.34 5.74
C VAL A 165 -0.63 -1.81 6.49
N SER A 166 0.11 -0.90 5.86
CA SER A 166 1.26 -0.22 6.45
C SER A 166 1.07 1.29 6.45
N LEU A 167 1.36 1.94 7.58
CA LEU A 167 1.45 3.39 7.71
C LEU A 167 2.93 3.74 7.81
N ILE A 168 3.50 4.27 6.73
CA ILE A 168 4.93 4.54 6.60
C ILE A 168 5.20 6.01 6.93
N ASN A 169 6.05 6.23 7.93
CA ASN A 169 6.52 7.55 8.36
C ASN A 169 5.37 8.55 8.61
N GLU A 170 4.21 8.07 9.04
CA GLU A 170 2.99 8.88 9.27
C GLU A 170 2.55 9.73 8.06
N LYS A 171 2.99 9.36 6.86
CA LYS A 171 2.74 10.13 5.62
C LYS A 171 2.09 9.32 4.53
N VAL A 172 2.37 8.02 4.46
CA VAL A 172 1.93 7.15 3.37
C VAL A 172 1.20 5.96 3.96
N ILE A 173 0.05 5.61 3.38
CA ILE A 173 -0.58 4.32 3.59
C ILE A 173 -0.28 3.40 2.40
N VAL A 174 -0.02 2.13 2.69
CA VAL A 174 0.13 1.06 1.70
C VAL A 174 -0.82 -0.05 2.07
N MET A 175 -1.68 -0.45 1.14
CA MET A 175 -2.56 -1.62 1.24
C MET A 175 -2.07 -2.69 0.28
N ASP A 176 -1.46 -3.73 0.82
CA ASP A 176 -1.08 -4.91 0.06
C ASP A 176 -2.22 -5.94 0.12
N ILE A 177 -2.84 -6.19 -1.02
CA ILE A 177 -3.96 -7.12 -1.15
C ILE A 177 -3.40 -8.46 -1.63
N LYS A 178 -3.67 -9.54 -0.88
CA LYS A 178 -3.28 -10.89 -1.32
C LYS A 178 -4.12 -11.33 -2.51
N ASP A 179 -3.59 -10.98 -3.67
CA ASP A 179 -4.12 -11.02 -5.04
C ASP A 179 -4.86 -12.30 -5.44
N LYS A 180 -4.42 -13.49 -4.99
CA LYS A 180 -5.02 -14.77 -5.38
C LYS A 180 -6.52 -14.84 -5.06
N LYS A 181 -6.94 -14.24 -3.95
CA LYS A 181 -8.36 -14.22 -3.55
C LYS A 181 -9.19 -13.25 -4.39
N THR A 182 -8.56 -12.25 -4.98
CA THR A 182 -9.20 -11.25 -5.86
C THR A 182 -8.92 -11.54 -7.33
N LEU A 183 -8.50 -12.77 -7.69
CA LEU A 183 -8.15 -13.15 -9.06
C LEU A 183 -7.18 -12.18 -9.74
N GLU A 184 -6.24 -11.63 -8.96
CA GLU A 184 -5.24 -10.67 -9.45
C GLU A 184 -5.85 -9.36 -10.00
N HIS A 185 -7.08 -8.98 -9.60
CA HIS A 185 -7.78 -7.75 -10.02
C HIS A 185 -6.95 -6.47 -9.83
N PHE A 186 -6.16 -6.41 -8.75
CA PHE A 186 -5.25 -5.30 -8.45
C PHE A 186 -3.84 -5.47 -9.04
N LEU A 187 -3.67 -6.39 -10.00
CA LEU A 187 -2.46 -6.61 -10.78
C LEU A 187 -1.19 -6.90 -9.96
N LYS A 188 -1.33 -7.48 -8.76
CA LYS A 188 -0.21 -7.70 -7.82
C LYS A 188 0.52 -6.43 -7.39
N ASN A 189 -0.13 -5.27 -7.56
CA ASN A 189 0.39 -3.99 -7.15
C ASN A 189 -0.30 -3.58 -5.83
N PRO A 190 0.44 -3.08 -4.83
CA PRO A 190 -0.16 -2.50 -3.65
C PRO A 190 -0.86 -1.17 -3.99
N ILE A 191 -1.87 -0.81 -3.18
CA ILE A 191 -2.57 0.47 -3.27
C ILE A 191 -1.94 1.46 -2.29
N TYR A 192 -1.43 2.56 -2.81
CA TYR A 192 -0.87 3.68 -2.08
C TYR A 192 -1.87 4.83 -1.85
N GLY A 193 -1.69 5.49 -0.71
CA GLY A 193 -2.41 6.71 -0.38
C GLY A 193 -1.57 7.65 0.47
N LEU A 194 -2.04 8.88 0.59
CA LEU A 194 -1.49 9.90 1.49
C LEU A 194 -2.25 9.88 2.81
N ILE A 195 -1.54 10.15 3.90
CA ILE A 195 -2.12 10.46 5.21
C ILE A 195 -2.32 11.96 5.27
N ASN A 196 -3.57 12.39 5.45
CA ASN A 196 -3.94 13.80 5.54
C ASN A 196 -4.02 14.28 6.99
N SER A 197 -4.44 13.41 7.91
CA SER A 197 -4.49 13.70 9.34
C SER A 197 -4.26 12.44 10.18
N ILE A 198 -3.73 12.67 11.38
CA ILE A 198 -3.64 11.70 12.46
C ILE A 198 -4.08 12.44 13.72
N ASP A 199 -5.18 12.00 14.31
CA ASP A 199 -5.74 12.54 15.54
C ASP A 199 -5.50 11.55 16.68
N LEU A 200 -4.60 11.88 17.60
CA LEU A 200 -4.32 11.06 18.78
C LEU A 200 -5.52 11.07 19.72
N ILE A 201 -5.87 9.90 20.24
CA ILE A 201 -6.89 9.73 21.27
C ILE A 201 -6.16 9.64 22.61
N HIS A 202 -6.23 10.71 23.40
CA HIS A 202 -5.72 10.70 24.77
C HIS A 202 -6.80 10.10 25.69
N GLU A 203 -6.46 9.02 26.40
CA GLU A 203 -7.27 8.49 27.51
C GLU A 203 -7.11 9.35 28.78
#